data_AF-A0A815DLV8-F1
#
_entry.id   AF-A0A815DLV8-F1
#
_cell.length_a   1.000
_cell.length_b   1.000
_cell.length_c   1.000
_cell.angle_alpha   90.00
_cell.angle_beta   90.00
_cell.angle_gamma   90.00
#
_symmetry.space_group_name_H-M   'P 1'
#
loop_
_entity.id
_entity.type
_entity.pdbx_description
1 polymer ?
#
loop_
_entity_poly.entity_id
_entity_poly.type
_entity_poly.pdbx_seq_one_letter_code
_entity_poly.pdbx_strand_id
1 'polypeptide(L)'
;MEYSCVGLNDLPDEILMIILKKLNNVEVLYSLLGFNQRLSKIVHDSIFTSRLSFVKWLSYDFIDVFSCNTILNRFVLQILPEIHDKIKWLDLESSSMQHVLCAADYPNLHTLGLYNIDEESARCLFTSKKF
;
A
#
# COMPACT_ATOMS: atom_id res chain seq x y z
N MET A 1 -6.02 -26.17 -30.70
CA MET A 1 -6.38 -24.79 -30.33
C MET A 1 -5.13 -24.14 -29.79
N GLU A 2 -4.54 -23.20 -30.53
CA GLU A 2 -3.40 -22.43 -30.04
C GLU A 2 -3.96 -21.30 -29.16
N TYR A 3 -3.62 -21.32 -27.88
CA TYR A 3 -3.92 -20.22 -26.99
C TYR A 3 -2.88 -19.12 -27.24
N SER A 4 -3.33 -17.96 -27.71
CA SER A 4 -2.53 -16.74 -27.70
C SER A 4 -2.44 -16.25 -26.26
N CYS A 5 -1.25 -16.34 -25.66
CA CYS A 5 -0.97 -15.73 -24.36
C CYS A 5 -0.74 -14.23 -24.57
N VAL A 6 -1.72 -13.41 -24.20
CA VAL A 6 -1.58 -11.95 -24.14
C VAL A 6 -0.89 -11.61 -22.82
N GLY A 7 0.27 -10.96 -22.89
CA GLY A 7 0.97 -10.47 -21.71
C GLY A 7 0.25 -9.26 -21.12
N LEU A 8 0.42 -9.02 -19.80
CA LEU A 8 -0.13 -7.81 -19.15
C LEU A 8 0.33 -6.52 -19.84
N ASN A 9 1.57 -6.47 -20.32
CA ASN A 9 2.10 -5.30 -21.02
C ASN A 9 1.46 -5.05 -22.39
N ASP A 10 0.80 -6.05 -22.98
CA ASP A 10 0.14 -5.95 -24.28
C ASP A 10 -1.29 -5.40 -24.14
N LEU A 11 -1.82 -5.33 -22.92
CA LEU A 11 -3.13 -4.78 -22.64
C LEU A 11 -3.12 -3.25 -22.69
N PRO A 12 -4.19 -2.59 -23.16
CA PRO A 12 -4.37 -1.15 -23.04
C PRO A 12 -4.42 -0.68 -21.57
N ASP A 13 -4.10 0.60 -21.34
CA ASP A 13 -4.06 1.19 -19.99
C ASP A 13 -5.41 1.08 -19.29
N GLU A 14 -6.52 1.24 -20.02
CA GLU A 14 -7.87 1.17 -19.48
C GLU A 14 -8.19 -0.21 -18.91
N ILE A 15 -7.75 -1.27 -19.61
CA ILE A 15 -7.95 -2.65 -19.18
C ILE A 15 -7.08 -2.95 -17.96
N LEU A 16 -5.82 -2.49 -17.98
CA LEU A 16 -4.92 -2.60 -16.83
C LEU A 16 -5.50 -1.92 -15.60
N MET A 17 -6.04 -0.70 -15.74
CA MET A 17 -6.70 0.02 -14.65
C MET A 17 -7.88 -0.76 -14.07
N ILE A 18 -8.70 -1.40 -14.92
CA ILE A 18 -9.84 -2.20 -14.47
C ILE A 18 -9.39 -3.42 -13.65
N ILE A 19 -8.31 -4.08 -14.07
CA ILE A 19 -7.76 -5.26 -13.38
C ILE A 19 -7.11 -4.83 -12.06
N LEU A 20 -6.19 -3.87 -12.11
CA LEU A 20 -5.38 -3.45 -10.95
C LEU A 20 -6.23 -2.81 -9.85
N LYS A 21 -7.31 -2.09 -10.20
CA LYS A 21 -8.25 -1.53 -9.21
C LYS A 21 -8.94 -2.58 -8.34
N LYS A 22 -8.98 -3.84 -8.77
CA LYS A 22 -9.58 -4.94 -7.99
C LYS A 22 -8.61 -5.56 -6.99
N LEU A 23 -7.32 -5.23 -7.09
CA LEU A 23 -6.27 -5.72 -6.22
C LEU A 23 -6.04 -4.76 -5.06
N ASN A 24 -5.35 -5.23 -4.02
CA ASN A 24 -4.90 -4.34 -2.95
C ASN A 24 -3.90 -3.33 -3.54
N ASN A 25 -4.17 -2.04 -3.31
CA ASN A 25 -3.37 -0.91 -3.78
C ASN A 25 -1.90 -0.98 -3.33
N VAL A 26 -1.64 -1.40 -2.09
CA VAL A 26 -0.28 -1.53 -1.56
C VAL A 26 0.48 -2.66 -2.27
N GLU A 27 -0.17 -3.79 -2.54
CA GLU A 27 0.44 -4.90 -3.30
C GLU A 27 0.71 -4.52 -4.76
N VAL A 28 -0.20 -3.77 -5.39
CA VAL A 28 -0.03 -3.25 -6.75
C VAL A 28 1.17 -2.30 -6.80
N LEU A 29 1.23 -1.35 -5.89
CA LEU A 29 2.34 -0.40 -5.77
C LEU A 29 3.66 -1.13 -5.52
N TYR A 30 3.69 -2.10 -4.58
CA TYR A 30 4.87 -2.91 -4.31
C TYR A 30 5.36 -3.69 -5.53
N SER A 31 4.43 -4.24 -6.30
CA SER A 31 4.77 -5.15 -7.41
C SER A 31 5.14 -4.42 -8.69
N LEU A 32 4.62 -3.22 -8.91
CA LEU A 32 4.70 -2.54 -10.20
C LEU A 32 5.48 -1.22 -10.19
N LEU A 33 5.69 -0.60 -9.03
CA LEU A 33 6.48 0.63 -8.96
C LEU A 33 7.93 0.33 -9.35
N GLY A 34 8.44 1.05 -10.36
CA GLY A 34 9.80 0.86 -10.86
C GLY A 34 10.00 -0.36 -11.76
N PHE A 35 8.98 -1.20 -11.95
CA PHE A 35 9.08 -2.40 -12.81
C PHE A 35 9.22 -2.04 -14.29
N ASN A 36 8.37 -1.14 -14.77
CA ASN A 36 8.52 -0.55 -16.10
C ASN A 36 7.95 0.87 -16.14
N GLN A 37 8.44 1.69 -17.05
CA GLN A 37 8.10 3.12 -17.10
C GLN A 37 6.60 3.39 -17.32
N ARG A 38 5.90 2.52 -18.07
CA ARG A 38 4.47 2.67 -18.36
C ARG A 38 3.64 2.38 -17.11
N LEU A 39 3.86 1.25 -16.47
CA LEU A 39 3.18 0.83 -15.25
C LEU A 39 3.52 1.76 -14.08
N SER A 40 4.75 2.26 -13.97
CA SER A 40 5.11 3.29 -12.98
C SER A 40 4.20 4.53 -13.10
N LYS A 41 3.92 5.01 -14.33
CA LYS A 41 3.00 6.13 -14.53
C LYS A 41 1.58 5.78 -14.07
N ILE A 42 1.12 4.58 -14.38
CA ILE A 42 -0.21 4.09 -13.98
C ILE A 42 -0.34 4.03 -12.46
N VAL A 43 0.64 3.46 -11.75
CA VAL A 43 0.56 3.29 -10.30
C VAL A 43 0.78 4.59 -9.52
N HIS A 44 1.32 5.64 -10.14
CA HIS A 44 1.32 6.99 -9.56
C HIS A 44 -0.03 7.71 -9.65
N ASP A 45 -1.03 7.14 -10.33
CA ASP A 45 -2.38 7.70 -10.37
C ASP A 45 -2.98 7.77 -8.95
N SER A 46 -3.81 8.79 -8.74
CA SER A 46 -4.57 9.00 -7.50
C SER A 46 -5.38 7.80 -7.06
N ILE A 47 -5.85 6.97 -7.99
CA ILE A 47 -6.61 5.75 -7.72
C ILE A 47 -5.84 4.78 -6.82
N PHE A 48 -4.51 4.70 -6.98
CA PHE A 48 -3.65 3.80 -6.21
C PHE A 48 -2.97 4.49 -5.04
N THR A 49 -2.73 5.79 -5.13
CA THR A 49 -1.91 6.54 -4.16
C THR A 49 -2.71 7.35 -3.15
N SER A 50 -3.95 7.76 -3.47
CA SER A 50 -4.72 8.65 -2.59
C SER A 50 -5.27 7.96 -1.34
N ARG A 51 -5.57 6.68 -1.44
CA ARG A 51 -5.97 5.83 -0.31
C ARG A 51 -5.05 4.65 -0.29
N LEU A 52 -4.44 4.34 0.85
CA LEU A 52 -3.67 3.13 1.08
C LEU A 52 -4.31 2.32 2.20
N SER A 53 -4.43 1.01 1.99
CA SER A 53 -4.99 0.10 2.98
C SER A 53 -4.01 -1.00 3.33
N PHE A 54 -3.48 -0.91 4.55
CA PHE A 54 -2.62 -1.90 5.18
C PHE A 54 -3.44 -2.90 6.02
N VAL A 55 -4.77 -2.77 6.01
CA VAL A 55 -5.72 -3.70 6.66
C VAL A 55 -5.73 -5.02 5.91
N LYS A 56 -5.72 -6.15 6.63
CA LYS A 56 -5.67 -7.51 6.08
C LYS A 56 -4.42 -7.86 5.25
N TRP A 57 -3.36 -7.04 5.26
CA TRP A 57 -2.11 -7.44 4.59
C TRP A 57 -1.51 -8.74 5.19
N LEU A 58 -1.92 -9.07 6.42
CA LEU A 58 -1.56 -10.29 7.14
C LEU A 58 -2.48 -11.50 6.86
N SER A 59 -3.52 -11.36 6.03
CA SER A 59 -4.51 -12.44 5.82
C SER A 59 -4.10 -13.52 4.80
N TYR A 60 -2.87 -13.50 4.30
CA TYR A 60 -2.31 -14.67 3.64
C TYR A 60 -1.85 -15.65 4.74
N ASP A 61 -2.72 -16.59 5.09
CA ASP A 61 -2.51 -17.70 6.05
C ASP A 61 -1.27 -18.60 5.78
N PHE A 62 -0.44 -18.25 4.79
CA PHE A 62 0.74 -19.00 4.36
C PHE A 62 2.04 -18.19 4.34
N ILE A 63 2.01 -16.88 4.62
CA ILE A 63 3.22 -16.05 4.59
C ILE A 63 3.70 -15.83 6.02
N ASP A 64 4.89 -16.35 6.32
CA ASP A 64 5.60 -16.17 7.58
C ASP A 64 5.59 -14.68 8.01
N VAL A 65 5.28 -14.41 9.29
CA VAL A 65 5.18 -13.06 9.87
C VAL A 65 6.47 -12.25 9.62
N PHE A 66 7.62 -12.91 9.54
CA PHE A 66 8.90 -12.30 9.18
C PHE A 66 8.96 -11.80 7.72
N SER A 67 8.33 -12.53 6.80
CA SER A 67 8.27 -12.15 5.37
C SER A 67 7.33 -10.96 5.14
N CYS A 68 6.18 -10.92 5.84
CA CYS A 68 5.27 -9.77 5.79
C CYS A 68 5.92 -8.48 6.30
N ASN A 69 6.69 -8.55 7.38
CA ASN A 69 7.47 -7.40 7.87
C ASN A 69 8.55 -6.97 6.87
N THR A 70 9.15 -7.91 6.12
CA THR A 70 10.17 -7.57 5.11
C THR A 70 9.56 -6.79 3.94
N ILE A 71 8.38 -7.20 3.45
CA ILE A 71 7.67 -6.51 2.37
C ILE A 71 7.18 -5.13 2.83
N LEU A 72 6.56 -5.06 4.01
CA LEU A 72 6.14 -3.80 4.61
C LEU A 72 7.33 -2.84 4.78
N ASN A 73 8.45 -3.31 5.32
CA ASN A 73 9.64 -2.50 5.50
C ASN A 73 10.19 -1.98 4.17
N ARG A 74 10.22 -2.81 3.13
CA ARG A 74 10.62 -2.36 1.79
C ARG A 74 9.66 -1.33 1.22
N PHE A 75 8.36 -1.55 1.35
CA PHE A 75 7.35 -0.60 0.92
C PHE A 75 7.52 0.75 1.62
N VAL A 76 7.68 0.70 2.94
CA VAL A 76 7.87 1.86 3.80
C VAL A 76 9.14 2.64 3.44
N LEU A 77 10.24 1.95 3.12
CA LEU A 77 11.53 2.58 2.81
C LEU A 77 11.66 3.05 1.35
N GLN A 78 11.00 2.39 0.40
CA GLN A 78 11.23 2.61 -1.03
C GLN A 78 10.05 3.30 -1.71
N ILE A 79 8.82 2.99 -1.32
CA ILE A 79 7.62 3.43 -2.04
C ILE A 79 6.97 4.61 -1.34
N LEU A 80 6.80 4.51 -0.02
CA LEU A 80 6.19 5.54 0.80
C LEU A 80 6.84 6.93 0.58
N PRO A 81 8.17 7.08 0.52
CA PRO A 81 8.80 8.39 0.28
C PRO A 81 8.52 8.99 -1.10
N GLU A 82 8.07 8.20 -2.08
CA GLU A 82 7.73 8.69 -3.42
C GLU A 82 6.26 9.12 -3.55
N ILE A 83 5.41 8.68 -2.62
CA ILE A 83 3.95 8.88 -2.71
C ILE A 83 3.33 9.53 -1.47
N HIS A 84 4.11 9.78 -0.40
CA HIS A 84 3.60 10.25 0.89
C HIS A 84 2.80 11.56 0.81
N ASP A 85 3.15 12.43 -0.13
CA ASP A 85 2.47 13.68 -0.42
C ASP A 85 1.13 13.47 -1.14
N LYS A 86 0.92 12.34 -1.81
CA LYS A 86 -0.32 12.04 -2.55
C LYS A 86 -1.38 11.36 -1.67
N ILE A 87 -0.96 10.82 -0.53
CA ILE A 87 -1.82 10.06 0.38
C ILE A 87 -2.78 11.00 1.11
N LYS A 88 -4.08 10.71 0.99
CA LYS A 88 -5.18 11.41 1.66
C LYS A 88 -5.88 10.56 2.70
N TRP A 89 -5.85 9.24 2.51
CA TRP A 89 -6.48 8.27 3.39
C TRP A 89 -5.51 7.13 3.70
N LEU A 90 -5.32 6.81 4.99
CA LEU A 90 -4.62 5.61 5.44
C LEU A 90 -5.56 4.72 6.25
N ASP A 91 -5.70 3.46 5.85
CA ASP A 91 -6.31 2.41 6.67
C ASP A 91 -5.19 1.53 7.24
N LEU A 92 -5.04 1.51 8.57
CA LEU A 92 -3.94 0.82 9.27
C LEU A 92 -4.47 -0.19 10.29
N GLU A 93 -3.73 -1.28 10.44
CA GLU A 93 -3.83 -2.20 11.58
C GLU A 93 -2.67 -1.98 12.56
N SER A 94 -2.88 -2.37 13.82
CA SER A 94 -1.87 -2.32 14.90
C SER A 94 -0.46 -2.71 14.46
N SER A 95 -0.33 -3.85 13.78
CA SER A 95 0.95 -4.42 13.32
C SER A 95 1.71 -3.51 12.35
N SER A 96 0.99 -2.80 11.48
CA SER A 96 1.55 -1.91 10.46
C SER A 96 1.71 -0.47 10.93
N MET A 97 0.99 -0.09 11.98
CA MET A 97 0.76 1.29 12.35
C MET A 97 2.04 2.04 12.68
N GLN A 98 2.91 1.46 13.53
CA GLN A 98 4.16 2.11 13.91
C GLN A 98 5.09 2.29 12.69
N HIS A 99 5.20 1.27 11.85
CA HIS A 99 6.04 1.32 10.66
C HIS A 99 5.57 2.38 9.67
N VAL A 100 4.27 2.47 9.41
CA VAL A 100 3.71 3.40 8.43
C VAL A 100 3.67 4.83 8.98
N LEU A 101 3.18 5.03 10.21
CA LEU A 101 3.04 6.38 10.77
C LEU A 101 4.38 7.04 11.12
N CYS A 102 5.42 6.27 11.46
CA CYS A 102 6.73 6.83 11.79
C CYS A 102 7.64 7.04 10.57
N ALA A 103 7.29 6.51 9.40
CA ALA A 103 8.20 6.48 8.25
C ALA A 103 8.22 7.73 7.39
N ALA A 104 7.11 8.47 7.33
CA ALA A 104 7.01 9.67 6.52
C ALA A 104 6.03 10.65 7.16
N ASP A 105 6.20 11.93 6.83
CA ASP A 105 5.19 12.94 7.09
C ASP A 105 4.14 12.90 5.97
N TYR A 106 2.86 12.91 6.34
CA TYR A 106 1.75 12.84 5.38
C TYR A 106 1.03 14.19 5.29
N PRO A 107 1.55 15.15 4.50
CA PRO A 107 1.06 16.54 4.52
C PRO A 107 -0.39 16.68 4.05
N ASN A 108 -0.88 15.76 3.22
CA ASN A 108 -2.22 15.79 2.65
C ASN A 108 -3.18 14.76 3.27
N LEU A 109 -2.80 14.15 4.40
CA LEU A 109 -3.63 13.17 5.09
C LEU A 109 -4.85 13.84 5.71
N HIS A 110 -6.04 13.37 5.33
CA HIS A 110 -7.31 13.86 5.85
C HIS A 110 -8.04 12.80 6.69
N THR A 111 -7.76 11.52 6.45
CA THR A 111 -8.47 10.43 7.10
C THR A 111 -7.51 9.32 7.51
N LEU A 112 -7.59 8.93 8.78
CA LEU A 112 -6.87 7.79 9.34
C LEU A 112 -7.91 6.79 9.86
N GLY A 113 -8.04 5.67 9.17
CA GLY A 113 -8.83 4.51 9.60
C GLY A 113 -7.95 3.56 10.41
N LEU A 114 -8.36 3.25 11.63
CA LEU A 114 -7.63 2.35 12.53
C LEU A 114 -8.47 1.09 12.77
N TYR A 115 -7.88 -0.07 12.51
CA TYR A 115 -8.56 -1.37 12.55
C TYR A 115 -7.76 -2.34 13.43
N ASN A 116 -8.46 -3.28 14.07
CA ASN A 116 -7.84 -4.34 14.88
C ASN A 116 -6.78 -3.79 15.87
N ILE A 117 -7.12 -2.67 16.54
CA ILE A 117 -6.19 -2.00 17.45
C ILE A 117 -6.13 -2.73 18.79
N ASP A 118 -4.96 -3.27 19.12
CA ASP A 118 -4.66 -3.82 20.44
C ASP A 118 -4.46 -2.71 21.49
N GLU A 119 -4.54 -3.09 22.77
CA GLU A 119 -4.50 -2.16 23.89
C GLU A 119 -3.18 -1.35 23.96
N GLU A 120 -2.04 -1.96 23.63
CA GLU A 120 -0.74 -1.30 23.65
C GLU A 120 -0.63 -0.27 22.53
N SER A 121 -1.05 -0.65 21.32
CA SER A 121 -1.15 0.23 20.15
C SER A 121 -2.08 1.42 20.39
N ALA A 122 -3.25 1.20 21.00
CA ALA A 122 -4.17 2.27 21.38
C ALA A 122 -3.53 3.24 22.38
N ARG A 123 -2.86 2.71 23.42
CA ARG A 123 -2.17 3.54 24.42
C ARG A 123 -1.08 4.39 23.77
N CYS A 124 -0.30 3.84 22.85
CA CYS A 124 0.71 4.59 22.09
C CYS A 124 0.11 5.74 21.28
N LEU A 125 -1.03 5.52 20.60
CA LEU A 125 -1.72 6.56 19.83
C LEU A 125 -2.18 7.73 20.70
N PHE A 126 -2.79 7.46 21.84
CA PHE A 126 -3.37 8.51 22.70
C PHE A 126 -2.36 9.17 23.65
N THR A 127 -1.16 8.61 23.79
CA THR A 127 -0.08 9.20 24.61
C THR A 127 0.97 9.92 23.77
N SER A 128 1.12 9.57 22.49
CA SER A 128 2.04 10.22 21.58
C SER A 128 1.49 11.59 21.14
N LYS A 129 2.17 12.67 21.52
CA LYS A 129 1.85 14.07 21.13
C LYS A 129 2.08 14.38 19.64
N LYS A 130 2.18 13.36 18.78
CA LYS A 130 2.66 13.48 17.39
C LYS A 130 1.57 13.43 16.32
N PHE A 131 0.30 13.45 16.73
CA PHE A 131 -0.85 13.60 15.84
C PHE A 131 -1.53 14.94 16.09
#